data_AF-A0AAU1YZJ3-F1
#
_entry.id   AF-A0AAU1YZJ3-F1
#
_cell.length_a   1.000
_cell.length_b   1.000
_cell.length_c   1.000
_cell.angle_alpha   90.00
_cell.angle_beta   90.00
_cell.angle_gamma   90.00
#
_symmetry.space_group_name_H-M   'P 1'
#
loop_
_entity.id
_entity.type
_entity.pdbx_description
1 polymer ?
#
loop_
_entity_poly.entity_id
_entity_poly.type
_entity_poly.pdbx_seq_one_letter_code
_entity_poly.pdbx_strand_id
1 'polypeptide(L)'
;MTDFMVQVPADWLARVFLSLRRGTSDDAHALAAELQPFTEKPGQRVPVPRATILRTELALRGEMRQEGEDGRRQKLSEEAEYLINTRLGE
;
A
#
# COMPACT_ATOMS: atom_id res chain seq x y z
N MET A 1 17.14 -16.50 -16.22
CA MET A 1 16.35 -15.27 -16.24
C MET A 1 17.19 -14.18 -15.61
N THR A 2 17.76 -13.29 -16.42
CA THR A 2 18.57 -12.17 -15.89
C THR A 2 17.61 -11.17 -15.29
N ASP A 3 17.72 -10.95 -13.98
CA ASP A 3 16.92 -9.94 -13.29
C ASP A 3 17.34 -8.56 -13.82
N PHE A 4 16.44 -7.89 -14.54
CA PHE A 4 16.71 -6.56 -15.07
C PHE A 4 16.68 -5.58 -13.89
N MET A 5 17.85 -5.09 -13.49
CA MET A 5 17.95 -4.08 -12.43
C MET A 5 17.48 -2.72 -12.97
N VAL A 6 16.63 -2.03 -12.21
CA VAL A 6 16.17 -0.67 -12.50
C VAL A 6 16.69 0.30 -11.46
N GLN A 7 17.17 1.46 -11.91
CA GLN A 7 17.66 2.50 -11.02
C GLN A 7 16.49 3.30 -10.48
N VAL A 8 16.20 3.17 -9.19
CA VAL A 8 15.05 3.82 -8.54
C VAL A 8 15.54 4.75 -7.43
N PRO A 9 14.97 5.97 -7.28
CA PRO A 9 15.31 6.85 -6.17
C PRO A 9 15.01 6.18 -4.82
N ALA A 10 15.99 6.16 -3.92
CA ALA A 10 15.83 5.58 -2.58
C ALA A 10 14.76 6.31 -1.76
N ASP A 11 14.60 7.62 -1.95
CA ASP A 11 13.54 8.40 -1.28
C ASP A 11 12.14 7.95 -1.69
N TRP A 12 11.97 7.54 -2.95
CA TRP A 12 10.70 6.95 -3.41
C TRP A 12 10.49 5.58 -2.76
N LEU A 13 11.53 4.74 -2.72
CA LEU A 13 11.46 3.43 -2.08
C LEU A 13 11.17 3.54 -0.58
N ALA A 14 11.72 4.54 0.11
CA ALA A 14 11.45 4.79 1.52
C ALA A 14 9.98 5.15 1.77
N ARG A 15 9.38 5.97 0.91
CA ARG A 15 7.94 6.28 0.98
C ARG A 15 7.09 5.04 0.77
N VAL A 16 7.43 4.25 -0.25
CA VAL A 16 6.71 3.02 -0.58
C VAL A 16 6.83 1.98 0.54
N PHE A 17 8.03 1.79 1.07
CA PHE A 17 8.29 0.96 2.25
C PHE A 17 7.40 1.36 3.42
N LEU A 18 7.34 2.66 3.74
CA LEU A 18 6.51 3.16 4.83
C LEU A 18 5.01 2.92 4.58
N SER A 19 4.54 3.09 3.34
CA SER A 19 3.16 2.78 2.97
C SER A 19 2.84 1.30 3.14
N LEU A 20 3.68 0.41 2.60
CA LEU A 20 3.46 -1.04 2.70
C LEU A 20 3.61 -1.58 4.12
N ARG A 21 4.51 -0.99 4.92
CA ARG A 21 4.66 -1.32 6.35
C ARG A 21 3.42 -0.93 7.17
N ARG A 22 2.67 0.09 6.73
CA ARG A 22 1.40 0.52 7.36
C ARG A 22 0.17 -0.15 6.74
N GLY A 23 0.37 -0.88 5.64
CA GLY A 23 -0.68 -1.66 5.00
C GLY A 23 -1.22 -2.73 5.93
N THR A 24 -2.33 -3.33 5.51
CA THR A 24 -3.07 -4.32 6.30
C THR A 24 -2.89 -5.75 5.81
N SER A 25 -2.36 -5.93 4.59
CA SER A 25 -2.09 -7.23 4.00
C SER A 25 -0.72 -7.79 4.40
N ASP A 26 -0.67 -9.11 4.64
CA ASP A 26 0.58 -9.85 4.87
C ASP A 26 1.55 -9.71 3.68
N ASP A 27 1.02 -9.66 2.45
CA ASP A 27 1.83 -9.45 1.23
C ASP A 27 2.49 -8.06 1.24
N ALA A 28 1.80 -7.04 1.74
CA ALA A 28 2.36 -5.70 1.86
C ALA A 28 3.50 -5.68 2.87
N HIS A 29 3.34 -6.35 4.01
CA HIS A 29 4.40 -6.48 5.01
C HIS A 29 5.61 -7.27 4.51
N ALA A 30 5.42 -8.38 3.80
CA ALA A 30 6.51 -9.14 3.19
C ALA A 30 7.29 -8.30 2.18
N LEU A 31 6.60 -7.55 1.32
CA LEU A 31 7.24 -6.66 0.35
C LEU A 31 7.93 -5.46 1.01
N ALA A 32 7.42 -4.96 2.13
CA ALA A 32 8.12 -3.94 2.91
C ALA A 32 9.47 -4.46 3.42
N ALA A 33 9.52 -5.70 3.94
CA ALA A 33 10.78 -6.33 4.36
C ALA A 33 11.76 -6.51 3.19
N GLU A 34 11.27 -6.92 2.01
CA GLU A 34 12.10 -7.01 0.79
C GLU A 34 12.68 -5.65 0.36
N LEU A 35 11.91 -4.55 0.53
CA LEU A 35 12.33 -3.22 0.11
C LEU A 35 13.27 -2.52 1.09
N GLN A 36 13.27 -2.91 2.36
CA GLN A 36 14.01 -2.25 3.43
C GLN A 36 15.49 -1.96 3.07
N PRO A 37 16.28 -2.90 2.52
CA PRO A 37 17.70 -2.65 2.20
C PRO A 37 17.93 -1.55 1.15
N PHE A 38 16.93 -1.28 0.31
CA PHE A 38 17.04 -0.27 -0.74
C PHE A 38 16.68 1.14 -0.26
N THR A 39 16.16 1.27 0.97
CA THR A 39 15.76 2.56 1.55
C THR A 39 16.90 3.26 2.31
N GLU A 40 18.02 2.58 2.54
CA GLU A 40 19.10 3.02 3.45
C GLU A 40 20.04 4.10 2.86
N LYS A 41 19.87 4.46 1.58
CA LYS A 41 20.73 5.42 0.87
C LYS A 41 19.94 6.65 0.37
N PRO A 42 19.48 7.53 1.28
CA PRO A 42 18.69 8.70 0.92
C PRO A 42 19.43 9.59 -0.10
N GLY A 43 18.69 10.18 -1.05
CA GLY A 43 19.24 11.03 -2.10
C GLY A 43 19.94 10.29 -3.25
N GLN A 44 20.05 8.95 -3.19
CA GLN A 44 20.69 8.15 -4.24
C GLN A 44 19.67 7.34 -5.05
N ARG A 45 20.06 6.99 -6.28
CA ARG A 45 19.35 5.95 -7.04
C ARG A 45 20.01 4.62 -6.76
N VAL A 46 19.21 3.64 -6.35
CA VAL A 46 19.67 2.30 -6.03
C VAL A 46 19.17 1.31 -7.09
N PRO A 47 19.98 0.30 -7.44
CA PRO A 47 19.55 -0.72 -8.38
C PRO A 47 18.61 -1.68 -7.66
N VAL A 48 17.39 -1.81 -8.17
CA VAL A 48 16.37 -2.72 -7.62
C VAL A 48 15.96 -3.72 -8.70
N PRO A 49 15.77 -5.00 -8.38
CA PRO A 49 15.15 -5.97 -9.28
C PRO A 49 13.83 -5.46 -9.85
N ARG A 50 13.66 -5.49 -11.18
CA ARG A 50 12.40 -5.05 -11.82
C ARG A 50 11.21 -5.86 -11.33
N ALA A 51 11.42 -7.14 -11.03
CA ALA A 51 10.38 -7.99 -10.46
C ALA A 51 9.89 -7.46 -9.10
N THR A 52 10.79 -7.04 -8.21
CA THR A 52 10.44 -6.45 -6.92
C THR A 52 9.60 -5.19 -7.11
N ILE A 53 10.01 -4.28 -8.01
CA ILE A 53 9.25 -3.05 -8.30
C ILE A 53 7.83 -3.37 -8.77
N LEU A 54 7.66 -4.33 -9.69
CA LEU A 54 6.34 -4.71 -10.18
C LEU A 54 5.45 -5.30 -9.07
N ARG A 55 5.99 -6.16 -8.21
CA ARG A 55 5.23 -6.72 -7.07
C ARG A 55 4.82 -5.63 -6.09
N THR A 56 5.73 -4.71 -5.80
CA THR A 56 5.48 -3.54 -4.97
C THR A 56 4.37 -2.65 -5.53
N GLU A 57 4.38 -2.36 -6.83
CA GLU A 57 3.31 -1.58 -7.47
C GLU A 57 1.95 -2.28 -7.39
N LEU A 58 1.91 -3.60 -7.57
CA LEU A 58 0.68 -4.38 -7.45
C LEU A 58 0.14 -4.36 -6.02
N ALA A 59 1.00 -4.54 -5.02
CA ALA A 59 0.61 -4.48 -3.62
C ALA A 59 0.05 -3.10 -3.22
N LEU A 60 0.70 -2.01 -3.64
CA LEU A 60 0.20 -0.66 -3.39
C LEU A 60 -1.20 -0.44 -4.00
N ARG A 61 -1.44 -0.94 -5.22
CA ARG A 61 -2.77 -0.86 -5.86
C ARG A 61 -3.82 -1.70 -5.11
N GLY A 62 -3.41 -2.83 -4.54
CA GLY A 62 -4.25 -3.66 -3.69
C GLY A 62 -4.71 -2.91 -2.44
N GLU A 63 -3.76 -2.35 -1.68
CA GLU A 63 -4.04 -1.56 -0.48
C GLU A 63 -4.96 -0.36 -0.78
N MET A 64 -4.70 0.39 -1.86
CA MET A 64 -5.55 1.52 -2.25
C MET A 64 -6.99 1.10 -2.59
N ARG A 65 -7.18 -0.10 -3.17
CA ARG A 65 -8.52 -0.62 -3.46
C ARG A 65 -9.23 -1.01 -2.16
N GLN A 66 -8.52 -1.66 -1.25
CA GLN A 66 -9.06 -2.10 0.03
C GLN A 66 -9.45 -0.92 0.93
N GLU A 67 -8.59 0.09 1.07
CA GLU A 67 -8.93 1.35 1.76
C GLU A 67 -10.18 2.02 1.17
N GLY A 68 -10.32 2.01 -0.17
CA GLY A 68 -11.50 2.53 -0.86
C GLY A 68 -12.76 1.72 -0.61
N GLU A 69 -12.65 0.40 -0.47
CA GLU A 69 -13.78 -0.49 -0.16
C GLU A 69 -14.22 -0.36 1.31
N ASP A 70 -13.28 -0.29 2.24
CA ASP A 70 -13.59 -0.12 3.67
C ASP A 70 -14.20 1.26 3.94
N GLY A 71 -13.69 2.33 3.31
CA GLY A 71 -14.30 3.65 3.38
C GLY A 71 -15.72 3.70 2.78
N ARG A 72 -16.00 2.92 1.72
CA ARG A 72 -17.36 2.77 1.18
C ARG A 72 -18.27 2.00 2.13
N ARG A 73 -17.79 0.92 2.74
CA ARG A 73 -18.55 0.12 3.72
C ARG A 73 -18.92 0.94 4.95
N GLN A 74 -17.98 1.74 5.46
CA GLN A 74 -18.23 2.60 6.61
C GLN A 74 -19.33 3.63 6.32
N LYS A 75 -19.28 4.31 5.17
CA LYS A 75 -20.34 5.24 4.74
C LYS A 75 -21.71 4.57 4.60
N LEU A 76 -21.76 3.37 4.02
CA LEU A 76 -23.01 2.62 3.89
C LEU A 76 -23.56 2.21 5.27
N SER A 77 -22.69 1.90 6.23
CA SER A 77 -23.09 1.59 7.61
C SER A 77 -23.64 2.81 8.33
N GLU A 78 -22.97 3.96 8.23
CA GLU A 78 -23.42 5.24 8.79
C GLU A 78 -24.77 5.67 8.18
N GLU A 79 -24.92 5.53 6.87
CA GLU A 79 -26.18 5.84 6.18
C GLU A 79 -27.30 4.88 6.61
N ALA A 80 -27.01 3.59 6.77
CA ALA A 80 -27.97 2.61 7.27
C ALA A 80 -28.40 2.92 8.72
N GLU A 81 -27.46 3.25 9.61
CA GLU A 81 -27.77 3.67 10.99
C GLU A 81 -28.63 4.92 11.02
N TYR A 82 -28.29 5.93 10.22
CA TYR A 82 -29.11 7.14 10.07
C TYR A 82 -30.53 6.81 9.63
N LEU A 83 -30.70 5.98 8.60
CA LEU A 83 -32.03 5.57 8.10
C LEU A 83 -32.82 4.75 9.14
N ILE A 84 -32.16 3.89 9.92
CA ILE A 84 -32.79 3.13 11.00
C ILE A 84 -33.27 4.06 12.11
N ASN A 85 -32.42 4.98 12.57
CA ASN A 85 -32.75 5.93 13.63
C ASN A 85 -33.89 6.86 13.22
N THR A 86 -33.86 7.38 11.99
CA THR A 86 -34.91 8.26 11.46
C THR A 86 -36.25 7.53 11.28
N ARG A 87 -36.24 6.21 11.01
CA ARG A 87 -37.46 5.39 10.92
C ARG A 87 -38.07 5.07 12.29
N LEU A 88 -37.23 4.87 13.31
CA LEU A 88 -37.67 4.50 14.66
C LEU A 88 -38.16 5.70 15.49
N GLY A 89 -37.93 6.93 15.01
CA GLY A 89 -38.55 8.13 15.56
C GLY A 89 -38.04 8.55 16.94
N GLU A 90 -36.74 8.35 17.21
CA GLU A 90 -36.05 9.08 18.28
C GLU A 90 -35.59 10.46 17.82
#